data_AF-A0A924NM56-F1
#
_entry.id   AF-A0A924NM56-F1
#
_cell.length_a   1.000
_cell.length_b   1.000
_cell.length_c   1.000
_cell.angle_alpha   90.00
_cell.angle_beta   90.00
_cell.angle_gamma   90.00
#
_symmetry.space_group_name_H-M   'P 1'
#
loop_
_entity.id
_entity.type
_entity.pdbx_description
1 polymer ?
#
loop_
_entity_poly.entity_id
_entity_poly.type
_entity_poly.pdbx_seq_one_letter_code
_entity_poly.pdbx_strand_id
1 'polypeptide(L)'
;MSLTEGALGAAWVLTAGAWTVLAVVLGVLVAQTLLHRPTVKKVFNLAVFGAATAAGSLVAGSVGGSLGSVGGAVAGLAVFFAVNHSLVAVAVAVTSNRPVGPLLMSSAPLSAVHTAGNASIGLLAAFLAVSAPLGLLGLLVPLALLWSSYDQQTRRSQEVRLFAELASGQERATARSSDVSAQVVVTAAARLFGGADVELVLLAADGPVRWAGDESCTPRRVRVEADVFDEPWVLRAMGARGVATGNEDGRPWCSAVLGDPDAPNAVLIARRPAGSTGFGRREAGLAQVLVGQATAWLSVAELAARSAAANALVDRSDRSARALGDLGAATAPALTVLRESADRLARLAESAGGVEDIVEELHLVERAVASLLGAVALAADPDLARLDSTGPTTRQTTDWTTTGVLR
;
A
#
# COMPACT_ATOMS: atom_id res chain seq x y z
N MET A 1 19.43 -4.62 6.78
CA MET A 1 19.86 -5.90 7.34
C MET A 1 21.26 -5.74 7.89
N SER A 2 21.64 -6.43 8.97
CA SER A 2 22.97 -6.30 9.59
C SER A 2 23.83 -7.48 9.14
N LEU A 3 25.01 -7.24 8.56
CA LEU A 3 25.99 -8.30 8.20
C LEU A 3 26.76 -8.82 9.45
N THR A 4 26.17 -8.65 10.63
CA THR A 4 26.79 -8.92 11.93
C THR A 4 27.14 -10.39 12.10
N GLU A 5 26.29 -11.30 11.62
CA GLU A 5 26.53 -12.74 11.75
C GLU A 5 27.71 -13.18 10.88
N GLY A 6 27.85 -12.59 9.68
CA GLY A 6 29.00 -12.84 8.82
C GLY A 6 30.30 -12.29 9.42
N ALA A 7 30.27 -11.06 9.93
CA ALA A 7 31.42 -10.45 10.59
C ALA A 7 31.86 -11.21 11.84
N LEU A 8 30.89 -11.68 12.66
CA LEU A 8 31.16 -12.49 13.86
C LEU A 8 31.70 -13.88 13.51
N GLY A 9 31.13 -14.53 12.50
CA GLY A 9 31.63 -15.80 11.99
C GLY A 9 33.08 -15.69 11.55
N ALA A 10 33.41 -14.65 10.79
CA ALA A 10 34.78 -14.40 10.36
C ALA A 10 35.71 -14.08 11.53
N ALA A 11 35.27 -13.24 12.46
CA ALA A 11 36.04 -12.86 13.63
C ALA A 11 36.36 -14.08 14.52
N TRP A 12 35.38 -14.93 14.81
CA TRP A 12 35.58 -16.10 15.68
C TRP A 12 36.37 -17.23 15.02
N VAL A 13 36.38 -17.32 13.68
CA VAL A 13 37.31 -18.20 12.95
C VAL A 13 38.75 -17.73 13.11
N LEU A 14 38.99 -16.41 13.18
CA LEU A 14 40.36 -15.88 13.28
C LEU A 14 40.81 -15.78 14.74
N THR A 15 40.03 -15.13 15.60
CA THR A 15 40.30 -15.00 17.04
C THR A 15 38.99 -14.84 17.83
N ALA A 16 38.71 -15.79 18.74
CA ALA A 16 37.63 -15.63 19.72
C ALA A 16 38.12 -14.71 20.85
N GLY A 17 37.53 -13.52 20.99
CA GLY A 17 37.94 -12.57 22.02
C GLY A 17 36.87 -11.56 22.38
N ALA A 18 36.95 -11.01 23.60
CA ALA A 18 36.02 -10.01 24.12
C ALA A 18 35.97 -8.71 23.29
N TRP A 19 37.01 -8.46 22.48
CA TRP A 19 37.06 -7.36 21.53
C TRP A 19 35.91 -7.38 20.51
N THR A 20 35.39 -8.57 20.17
CA THR A 20 34.24 -8.72 19.25
C THR A 20 32.96 -8.09 19.79
N VAL A 21 32.75 -8.11 21.11
CA VAL A 21 31.61 -7.47 21.77
C VAL A 21 31.68 -5.95 21.60
N LEU A 22 32.85 -5.36 21.87
CA LEU A 22 33.08 -3.92 21.69
C LEU A 22 32.91 -3.51 20.23
N ALA A 23 33.48 -4.28 19.30
CA ALA A 23 33.37 -4.00 17.87
C ALA A 23 31.91 -4.04 17.38
N VAL A 24 31.13 -5.04 17.80
CA VAL A 24 29.70 -5.11 17.45
C VAL A 24 28.91 -3.98 18.08
N VAL A 25 29.10 -3.68 19.37
CA VAL A 25 28.39 -2.59 20.04
C VAL A 25 28.66 -1.25 19.36
N LEU A 26 29.92 -0.95 19.04
CA LEU A 26 30.30 0.28 18.33
C LEU A 26 29.73 0.30 16.90
N GLY A 27 29.86 -0.80 16.16
CA GLY A 27 29.34 -0.91 14.79
C GLY A 27 27.82 -0.73 14.74
N VAL A 28 27.09 -1.36 15.66
CA VAL A 28 25.64 -1.19 15.80
C VAL A 28 25.32 0.24 16.20
N LEU A 29 26.06 0.86 17.12
CA LEU A 29 25.83 2.26 17.51
C LEU A 29 25.95 3.19 16.29
N VAL A 30 27.05 3.08 15.53
CA VAL A 30 27.30 3.87 14.32
C VAL A 30 26.23 3.62 13.26
N ALA A 31 25.87 2.36 13.00
CA ALA A 31 24.83 2.04 12.04
C ALA A 31 23.47 2.65 12.44
N GLN A 32 23.13 2.60 13.72
CA GLN A 32 21.84 3.09 14.21
C GLN A 32 21.78 4.62 14.30
N THR A 33 22.92 5.29 14.53
CA THR A 33 23.01 6.75 14.46
C THR A 33 22.88 7.24 13.02
N LEU A 34 23.59 6.63 12.08
CA LEU A 34 23.47 6.93 10.65
C LEU A 34 22.05 6.70 10.13
N LEU A 35 21.38 5.65 10.60
CA LEU A 35 19.99 5.34 10.24
C LEU A 35 18.94 6.14 11.03
N HIS A 36 19.34 7.12 11.83
CA HIS A 36 18.47 8.03 12.58
C HIS A 36 17.36 7.32 13.38
N ARG A 37 17.67 6.15 13.96
CA ARG A 37 16.66 5.37 14.67
C ARG A 37 16.25 6.01 16.02
N PRO A 38 15.02 5.79 16.50
CA PRO A 38 14.57 6.27 17.82
C PRO A 38 15.48 5.79 18.95
N THR A 39 15.71 6.62 19.95
CA THR A 39 16.67 6.36 21.06
C THR A 39 16.38 5.06 21.79
N VAL A 40 15.10 4.76 22.07
CA VAL A 40 14.69 3.51 22.72
C VAL A 40 15.11 2.29 21.91
N LYS A 41 14.93 2.33 20.59
CA LYS A 41 15.33 1.24 19.69
C LYS A 41 16.84 1.10 19.59
N LYS A 42 17.59 2.20 19.65
CA LYS A 42 19.06 2.21 19.68
C LYS A 42 19.57 1.46 20.91
N VAL A 43 19.10 1.84 22.10
CA VAL A 43 19.51 1.24 23.38
C VAL A 43 19.15 -0.24 23.42
N PHE A 44 17.92 -0.59 23.03
CA PHE A 44 17.48 -1.98 22.97
C PHE A 44 18.38 -2.82 22.06
N ASN A 45 18.62 -2.37 20.81
CA ASN A 45 19.47 -3.12 19.89
C ASN A 45 20.91 -3.24 20.40
N LEU A 46 21.47 -2.18 21.00
CA LEU A 46 22.81 -2.25 21.60
C LEU A 46 22.90 -3.33 22.68
N ALA A 47 21.91 -3.38 23.58
CA ALA A 47 21.88 -4.35 24.66
C ALA A 47 21.70 -5.79 24.13
N VAL A 48 20.78 -6.00 23.18
CA VAL A 48 20.52 -7.32 22.61
C VAL A 48 21.71 -7.85 21.81
N PHE A 49 22.25 -7.05 20.88
CA PHE A 49 23.43 -7.44 20.10
C PHE A 49 24.65 -7.64 21.02
N GLY A 50 24.87 -6.76 21.99
CA GLY A 50 25.95 -6.91 22.97
C GLY A 50 25.85 -8.21 23.78
N ALA A 51 24.67 -8.51 24.34
CA ALA A 51 24.44 -9.72 25.11
C ALA A 51 24.57 -10.99 24.26
N ALA A 52 24.00 -11.00 23.05
CA ALA A 52 24.10 -12.13 22.14
C ALA A 52 25.55 -12.37 21.69
N THR A 53 26.30 -11.30 21.36
CA THR A 53 27.71 -11.41 20.98
C THR A 53 28.58 -11.86 22.15
N ALA A 54 28.30 -11.41 23.37
CA ALA A 54 29.02 -11.87 24.56
C ALA A 54 28.80 -13.37 24.80
N ALA A 55 27.54 -13.83 24.76
CA ALA A 55 27.21 -15.25 24.91
C ALA A 55 27.84 -16.12 23.81
N GLY A 56 27.75 -15.67 22.54
CA GLY A 56 28.37 -16.37 21.42
C GLY A 56 29.90 -16.43 21.52
N SER A 57 30.55 -15.35 21.98
CA SER A 57 32.01 -15.29 22.15
C SER A 57 32.51 -16.23 23.24
N LEU A 58 31.76 -16.36 24.34
CA LEU A 58 32.07 -17.31 25.42
C LEU A 58 32.06 -18.75 24.90
N VAL A 59 31.03 -19.12 24.14
CA VAL A 59 30.90 -20.47 23.59
C VAL A 59 31.90 -20.74 22.48
N ALA A 60 32.16 -19.77 21.61
CA ALA A 60 33.20 -19.89 20.59
C ALA A 60 34.58 -20.14 21.21
N GLY A 61 34.90 -19.41 22.30
CA GLY A 61 36.15 -19.59 23.04
C GLY A 61 36.23 -20.89 23.85
N SER A 62 35.11 -21.44 24.32
CA SER A 62 35.11 -22.68 25.11
C SER A 62 35.13 -23.95 24.26
N VAL A 63 34.51 -23.93 23.07
CA VAL A 63 34.45 -25.07 22.14
C VAL A 63 35.69 -25.13 21.26
N GLY A 64 36.28 -23.98 20.93
CA GLY A 64 37.57 -23.88 20.25
C GLY A 64 38.72 -23.95 21.23
N GLY A 65 39.06 -25.14 21.73
CA GLY A 65 40.22 -25.39 22.60
C GLY A 65 41.59 -24.99 22.03
N SER A 66 41.62 -24.46 20.80
CA SER A 66 42.72 -23.71 20.21
C SER A 66 42.14 -22.55 19.38
N LEU A 67 42.86 -21.43 19.35
CA LEU A 67 42.53 -20.23 18.55
C LEU A 67 42.02 -20.62 17.16
N GLY A 68 40.78 -20.22 16.85
CA GLY A 68 40.29 -20.20 15.48
C GLY A 68 39.82 -21.53 14.89
N SER A 69 39.01 -22.31 15.61
CA SER A 69 38.34 -23.48 15.02
C SER A 69 36.99 -23.10 14.41
N VAL A 70 36.73 -23.61 13.20
CA VAL A 70 35.42 -23.46 12.52
C VAL A 70 34.29 -23.99 13.40
N GLY A 71 34.54 -25.06 14.16
CA GLY A 71 33.57 -25.60 15.13
C GLY A 71 33.21 -24.62 16.24
N GLY A 72 34.19 -23.90 16.80
CA GLY A 72 33.95 -22.85 17.78
C GLY A 72 33.15 -21.69 17.19
N ALA A 73 33.49 -21.23 15.98
CA ALA A 73 32.76 -20.17 15.30
C ALA A 73 31.29 -20.55 15.03
N VAL A 74 31.04 -21.79 14.57
CA VAL A 74 29.68 -22.31 14.33
C VAL A 74 28.88 -22.40 15.63
N ALA A 75 29.47 -22.93 16.70
CA ALA A 75 28.82 -23.02 18.01
C ALA A 75 28.49 -21.63 18.59
N GLY A 76 29.43 -20.68 18.48
CA GLY A 76 29.22 -19.29 18.88
C GLY A 76 28.09 -18.61 18.10
N LEU A 77 28.03 -18.83 16.79
CA LEU A 77 26.96 -18.30 15.93
C LEU A 77 25.59 -18.89 16.26
N ALA A 78 25.52 -20.19 16.58
CA ALA A 78 24.29 -20.83 17.01
C ALA A 78 23.77 -20.21 18.32
N VAL A 79 24.65 -19.95 19.28
CA VAL A 79 24.30 -19.30 20.56
C VAL A 79 23.92 -17.84 20.36
N PHE A 80 24.68 -17.11 19.54
CA PHE A 80 24.32 -15.74 19.15
C PHE A 80 22.91 -15.69 18.57
N PHE A 81 22.60 -16.57 17.61
CA PHE A 81 21.28 -16.67 17.01
C PHE A 81 20.21 -16.96 18.06
N ALA A 82 20.41 -17.97 18.89
CA ALA A 82 19.44 -18.36 19.92
C ALA A 82 19.14 -17.20 20.88
N VAL A 83 20.18 -16.53 21.39
CA VAL A 83 20.01 -15.42 22.34
C VAL A 83 19.36 -14.21 21.67
N ASN A 84 19.85 -13.80 20.50
CA ASN A 84 19.33 -12.65 19.77
C ASN A 84 17.85 -12.86 19.37
N HIS A 85 17.54 -14.01 18.75
CA HIS A 85 16.19 -14.35 18.34
C HIS A 85 15.23 -14.42 19.54
N SER A 86 15.67 -15.02 20.66
CA SER A 86 14.84 -15.11 21.87
C SER A 86 14.54 -13.74 22.48
N LEU A 87 15.54 -12.88 22.62
CA LEU A 87 15.36 -11.55 23.20
C LEU A 87 14.45 -10.66 22.33
N VAL A 88 14.61 -10.75 21.00
CA VAL A 88 13.73 -10.04 20.07
C VAL A 88 12.29 -10.58 20.15
N ALA A 89 12.11 -11.90 20.19
CA ALA A 89 10.78 -12.50 20.29
C ALA A 89 10.07 -12.13 21.61
N VAL A 90 10.78 -12.10 22.74
CA VAL A 90 10.24 -11.65 24.03
C VAL A 90 9.81 -10.19 23.95
N ALA A 91 10.63 -9.31 23.39
CA ALA A 91 10.27 -7.90 23.24
C ALA A 91 9.02 -7.72 22.37
N VAL A 92 8.93 -8.43 21.23
CA VAL A 92 7.77 -8.39 20.33
C VAL A 92 6.51 -8.93 21.02
N ALA A 93 6.63 -10.01 21.78
CA ALA A 93 5.53 -10.61 22.52
C ALA A 93 4.96 -9.65 23.57
N VAL A 94 5.83 -8.98 24.34
CA VAL A 94 5.44 -7.97 25.33
C VAL A 94 4.73 -6.80 24.66
N THR A 95 5.23 -6.29 23.53
CA THR A 95 4.61 -5.16 22.84
C THR A 95 3.32 -5.51 22.09
N SER A 96 3.15 -6.77 21.68
CA SER A 96 2.02 -7.20 20.84
C SER A 96 0.94 -7.94 21.64
N ASN A 97 1.12 -8.11 22.95
CA ASN A 97 0.28 -8.90 23.83
C ASN A 97 -0.05 -10.31 23.28
N ARG A 98 0.96 -10.98 22.69
CA ARG A 98 0.85 -12.31 22.08
C ARG A 98 1.76 -13.31 22.80
N PRO A 99 1.41 -14.61 22.85
CA PRO A 99 2.24 -15.63 23.48
C PRO A 99 3.58 -15.81 22.76
N VAL A 100 4.67 -15.88 23.53
CA VAL A 100 6.06 -15.94 23.04
C VAL A 100 6.35 -17.23 22.25
N GLY A 101 5.83 -18.37 22.69
CA GLY A 101 6.12 -19.69 22.11
C GLY A 101 5.71 -19.82 20.63
N PRO A 102 4.45 -19.54 20.27
CA PRO A 102 4.01 -19.58 18.87
C PRO A 102 4.76 -18.60 17.96
N LEU A 103 5.17 -17.43 18.48
CA LEU A 103 5.95 -16.43 17.74
C LEU A 103 7.38 -16.90 17.48
N LEU A 104 8.03 -17.52 18.46
CA LEU A 104 9.34 -18.15 18.30
C LEU A 104 9.30 -19.24 17.24
N MET A 105 8.37 -20.20 17.35
CA MET A 105 8.35 -21.36 16.45
C MET A 105 7.97 -21.02 15.01
N SER A 106 7.08 -20.04 14.81
CA SER A 106 6.64 -19.64 13.46
C SER A 106 7.70 -18.82 12.70
N SER A 107 8.54 -18.06 13.40
CA SER A 107 9.54 -17.19 12.78
C SER A 107 10.96 -17.76 12.79
N ALA A 108 11.23 -18.77 13.62
CA ALA A 108 12.55 -19.40 13.76
C ALA A 108 13.11 -20.00 12.45
N PRO A 109 12.35 -20.71 11.58
CA PRO A 109 12.93 -21.32 10.38
C PRO A 109 13.47 -20.27 9.39
N LEU A 110 12.68 -19.25 9.11
CA LEU A 110 13.09 -18.12 8.26
C LEU A 110 14.24 -17.34 8.91
N SER A 111 14.12 -17.14 10.23
CA SER A 111 15.16 -16.71 11.18
C SER A 111 16.54 -17.33 10.92
N ALA A 112 16.55 -18.65 10.97
CA ALA A 112 17.72 -19.51 10.92
C ALA A 112 18.32 -19.55 9.53
N VAL A 113 17.50 -19.68 8.47
CA VAL A 113 17.98 -19.68 7.08
C VAL A 113 18.75 -18.41 6.77
N HIS A 114 18.20 -17.27 7.18
CA HIS A 114 18.84 -15.97 6.97
C HIS A 114 20.14 -15.83 7.75
N THR A 115 20.15 -16.28 9.00
CA THR A 115 21.35 -16.26 9.85
C THR A 115 22.43 -17.18 9.28
N ALA A 116 22.06 -18.38 8.82
CA ALA A 116 22.96 -19.33 8.19
C ALA A 116 23.53 -18.79 6.87
N GLY A 117 22.73 -18.09 6.07
CA GLY A 117 23.17 -17.41 4.84
C GLY A 117 24.22 -16.32 5.13
N ASN A 118 23.98 -15.46 6.13
CA ASN A 118 24.95 -14.44 6.52
C ASN A 118 26.24 -15.05 7.09
N ALA A 119 26.09 -16.04 7.96
CA ALA A 119 27.20 -16.75 8.59
C ALA A 119 28.09 -17.45 7.55
N SER A 120 27.50 -18.11 6.54
CA SER A 120 28.26 -18.83 5.51
C SER A 120 29.12 -17.89 4.67
N ILE A 121 28.60 -16.71 4.32
CA ILE A 121 29.38 -15.67 3.62
C ILE A 121 30.56 -15.20 4.47
N GLY A 122 30.35 -14.98 5.77
CA GLY A 122 31.41 -14.60 6.70
C GLY A 122 32.49 -15.67 6.86
N LEU A 123 32.08 -16.93 7.04
CA LEU A 123 32.99 -18.07 7.13
C LEU A 123 33.80 -18.26 5.83
N LEU A 124 33.15 -18.14 4.67
CA LEU A 124 33.80 -18.20 3.37
C LEU A 124 34.81 -17.05 3.18
N ALA A 125 34.43 -15.83 3.58
CA ALA A 125 35.33 -14.68 3.54
C ALA A 125 36.55 -14.89 4.45
N ALA A 126 36.38 -15.43 5.65
CA ALA A 126 37.49 -15.75 6.54
C ALA A 126 38.41 -16.85 5.97
N PHE A 127 37.82 -17.90 5.40
CA PHE A 127 38.59 -18.93 4.71
C PHE A 127 39.42 -18.35 3.55
N LEU A 128 38.80 -17.54 2.70
CA LEU A 128 39.50 -16.88 1.59
C LEU A 128 40.56 -15.90 2.08
N ALA A 129 40.33 -15.15 3.16
CA ALA A 129 41.32 -14.25 3.74
C ALA A 129 42.60 -14.98 4.17
N VAL A 130 42.48 -16.22 4.66
CA VAL A 130 43.62 -17.03 5.11
C VAL A 130 44.25 -17.81 3.94
N SER A 131 43.44 -18.42 3.08
CA SER A 131 43.91 -19.35 2.05
C SER A 131 44.18 -18.73 0.68
N ALA A 132 43.44 -17.68 0.31
CA ALA A 132 43.55 -17.03 -1.00
C ALA A 132 43.07 -15.57 -0.94
N PRO A 133 43.88 -14.62 -0.45
CA PRO A 133 43.45 -13.25 -0.15
C PRO A 133 42.88 -12.49 -1.36
N LEU A 134 43.44 -12.75 -2.56
CA LEU A 134 42.94 -12.18 -3.80
C LEU A 134 41.53 -12.70 -4.17
N GLY A 135 41.14 -13.87 -3.66
CA GLY A 135 39.79 -14.44 -3.81
C GLY A 135 38.70 -13.61 -3.12
N LEU A 136 39.05 -12.74 -2.17
CA LEU A 136 38.12 -11.79 -1.57
C LEU A 136 37.56 -10.79 -2.60
N LEU A 137 38.34 -10.44 -3.64
CA LEU A 137 37.85 -9.59 -4.72
C LEU A 137 36.71 -10.27 -5.49
N GLY A 138 36.75 -11.59 -5.62
CA GLY A 138 35.67 -12.38 -6.23
C GLY A 138 34.36 -12.35 -5.43
N LEU A 139 34.43 -12.11 -4.11
CA LEU A 139 33.27 -11.98 -3.23
C LEU A 139 32.54 -10.64 -3.37
N LEU A 140 33.17 -9.62 -3.95
CA LEU A 140 32.57 -8.29 -4.12
C LEU A 140 31.30 -8.34 -4.98
N VAL A 141 31.33 -9.11 -6.07
CA VAL A 141 30.20 -9.21 -7.00
C VAL A 141 28.99 -9.93 -6.35
N PRO A 142 29.13 -11.11 -5.73
CA PRO A 142 28.05 -11.75 -4.98
C PRO A 142 27.51 -10.88 -3.84
N LEU A 143 28.37 -10.17 -3.11
CA LEU A 143 27.94 -9.24 -2.05
C LEU A 143 27.13 -8.07 -2.60
N ALA A 144 27.54 -7.51 -3.75
CA ALA A 144 26.81 -6.44 -4.42
C ALA A 144 25.44 -6.91 -4.94
N LEU A 145 25.37 -8.12 -5.52
CA LEU A 145 24.11 -8.72 -5.97
C LEU A 145 23.18 -9.07 -4.79
N LEU A 146 23.74 -9.57 -3.70
CA LEU A 146 22.98 -9.85 -2.49
C LEU A 146 22.42 -8.53 -1.91
N TRP A 147 23.26 -7.49 -1.87
CA TRP A 147 22.85 -6.16 -1.44
C TRP A 147 21.72 -5.58 -2.31
N SER A 148 21.84 -5.68 -3.64
CA SER A 148 20.81 -5.16 -4.56
C SER A 148 19.49 -5.93 -4.45
N SER A 149 19.56 -7.25 -4.29
CA SER A 149 18.39 -8.11 -4.04
C SER A 149 17.68 -7.73 -2.74
N TYR A 150 18.44 -7.46 -1.67
CA TYR A 150 17.86 -7.04 -0.40
C TYR A 150 17.24 -5.64 -0.45
N ASP A 151 17.85 -4.68 -1.15
CA ASP A 151 17.25 -3.35 -1.30
C ASP A 151 15.89 -3.46 -2.02
N GLN A 152 15.81 -4.28 -3.06
CA GLN A 152 14.56 -4.59 -3.76
C GLN A 152 13.53 -5.27 -2.85
N GLN A 153 13.94 -6.21 -2.01
CA GLN A 153 13.03 -6.89 -1.09
C GLN A 153 12.53 -5.99 0.04
N THR A 154 13.37 -5.06 0.51
CA THR A 154 12.97 -4.06 1.51
C THR A 154 11.93 -3.10 0.93
N ARG A 155 12.10 -2.67 -0.34
CA ARG A 155 11.10 -1.89 -1.08
C ARG A 155 9.80 -2.67 -1.24
N ARG A 156 9.86 -3.93 -1.72
CA ARG A 156 8.67 -4.80 -1.84
C ARG A 156 7.96 -5.05 -0.52
N SER A 157 8.67 -5.18 0.59
CA SER A 157 8.05 -5.41 1.90
C SER A 157 7.34 -4.17 2.42
N GLN A 158 7.90 -2.99 2.14
CA GLN A 158 7.23 -1.71 2.41
C GLN A 158 6.01 -1.52 1.51
N GLU A 159 6.12 -1.90 0.23
CA GLU A 159 5.00 -1.92 -0.71
C GLU A 159 3.91 -2.90 -0.26
N VAL A 160 4.23 -4.13 0.16
CA VAL A 160 3.25 -5.11 0.67
C VAL A 160 2.60 -4.63 1.96
N ARG A 161 3.36 -4.03 2.88
CA ARG A 161 2.81 -3.46 4.10
C ARG A 161 1.91 -2.26 3.79
N LEU A 162 2.30 -1.44 2.83
CA LEU A 162 1.47 -0.39 2.26
C LEU A 162 0.20 -1.04 1.69
N PHE A 163 0.28 -2.03 0.80
CA PHE A 163 -0.86 -2.74 0.23
C PHE A 163 -1.78 -3.39 1.27
N ALA A 164 -1.24 -3.94 2.36
CA ALA A 164 -2.04 -4.50 3.45
C ALA A 164 -2.74 -3.40 4.28
N GLU A 165 -2.06 -2.28 4.53
CA GLU A 165 -2.68 -1.10 5.14
C GLU A 165 -3.73 -0.49 4.20
N LEU A 166 -3.46 -0.45 2.89
CA LEU A 166 -4.37 -0.02 1.83
C LEU A 166 -5.61 -0.93 1.75
N ALA A 167 -5.44 -2.25 1.80
CA ALA A 167 -6.53 -3.21 1.81
C ALA A 167 -7.38 -3.08 3.09
N SER A 168 -6.75 -2.91 4.25
CA SER A 168 -7.47 -2.65 5.51
C SER A 168 -8.18 -1.28 5.53
N GLY A 169 -7.67 -0.33 4.74
CA GLY A 169 -8.32 0.97 4.49
C GLY A 169 -9.48 0.84 3.52
N GLN A 170 -9.37 0.00 2.49
CA GLN A 170 -10.44 -0.33 1.55
C GLN A 170 -11.58 -1.06 2.26
N GLU A 171 -11.32 -2.06 3.11
CA GLU A 171 -12.35 -2.74 3.93
C GLU A 171 -13.13 -1.77 4.83
N ARG A 172 -12.51 -0.66 5.23
CA ARG A 172 -13.17 0.42 5.99
C ARG A 172 -13.84 1.47 5.09
N ALA A 173 -13.42 1.60 3.83
CA ALA A 173 -13.85 2.61 2.88
C ALA A 173 -14.95 2.12 1.90
N THR A 174 -15.18 0.81 1.79
CA THR A 174 -16.29 0.25 0.98
C THR A 174 -17.68 0.70 1.48
N ALA A 175 -17.76 1.51 2.53
CA ALA A 175 -18.98 2.15 2.99
C ALA A 175 -18.82 3.67 3.21
N ARG A 176 -18.95 4.44 2.11
CA ARG A 176 -19.46 5.84 2.00
C ARG A 176 -18.58 7.02 2.46
N SER A 177 -18.60 8.07 1.62
CA SER A 177 -18.18 9.49 1.79
C SER A 177 -16.75 9.89 1.37
N SER A 178 -16.66 10.95 0.55
CA SER A 178 -15.41 11.66 0.19
C SER A 178 -14.63 12.16 1.40
N ASP A 179 -15.32 12.35 2.52
CA ASP A 179 -14.71 12.71 3.80
C ASP A 179 -13.82 11.58 4.36
N VAL A 180 -14.19 10.32 4.15
CA VAL A 180 -13.40 9.17 4.62
C VAL A 180 -12.12 9.04 3.80
N SER A 181 -12.22 9.18 2.47
CA SER A 181 -11.05 9.20 1.59
C SER A 181 -10.08 10.33 1.94
N ALA A 182 -10.59 11.54 2.19
CA ALA A 182 -9.77 12.68 2.61
C ALA A 182 -9.07 12.43 3.95
N GLN A 183 -9.77 11.87 4.93
CA GLN A 183 -9.20 11.50 6.22
C GLN A 183 -8.08 10.46 6.08
N VAL A 184 -8.27 9.45 5.22
CA VAL A 184 -7.25 8.43 4.93
C VAL A 184 -6.02 9.06 4.28
N VAL A 185 -6.19 9.96 3.30
CA VAL A 185 -5.09 10.66 2.63
C VAL A 185 -4.27 11.48 3.63
N VAL A 186 -4.92 12.27 4.50
CA VAL A 186 -4.23 13.10 5.51
C VAL A 186 -3.48 12.23 6.52
N THR A 187 -4.12 11.16 7.01
CA THR A 187 -3.50 10.26 8.00
C THR A 187 -2.31 9.51 7.39
N ALA A 188 -2.44 9.04 6.14
CA ALA A 188 -1.37 8.36 5.42
C ALA A 188 -0.19 9.32 5.17
N ALA A 189 -0.46 10.54 4.73
CA ALA A 189 0.56 11.57 4.54
C ALA A 189 1.30 11.88 5.85
N ALA A 190 0.59 12.11 6.95
CA ALA A 190 1.21 12.46 8.23
C ALA A 190 2.17 11.36 8.73
N ARG A 191 1.77 10.09 8.57
CA ARG A 191 2.61 8.92 8.87
C ARG A 191 3.79 8.76 7.92
N LEU A 192 3.56 8.96 6.63
CA LEU A 192 4.62 8.86 5.60
C LEU A 192 5.73 9.89 5.83
N PHE A 193 5.35 11.09 6.26
CA PHE A 193 6.28 12.20 6.45
C PHE A 193 6.88 12.27 7.87
N GLY A 194 6.37 11.47 8.81
CA GLY A 194 6.93 11.23 10.14
C GLY A 194 6.96 12.48 11.02
N GLY A 195 5.88 12.72 11.76
CA GLY A 195 5.73 13.90 12.63
C GLY A 195 5.56 15.22 11.88
N ALA A 196 5.04 15.20 10.65
CA ALA A 196 4.66 16.40 9.92
C ALA A 196 3.18 16.74 10.18
N ASP A 197 2.90 18.03 10.34
CA ASP A 197 1.55 18.58 10.29
C ASP A 197 1.09 18.55 8.84
N VAL A 198 -0.01 17.88 8.54
CA VAL A 198 -0.55 17.77 7.19
C VAL A 198 -1.86 18.52 7.08
N GLU A 199 -1.94 19.36 6.06
CA GLU A 199 -3.15 20.04 5.62
C GLU A 199 -3.52 19.58 4.21
N LEU A 200 -4.80 19.30 4.00
CA LEU A 200 -5.39 18.93 2.71
C LEU A 200 -6.61 19.81 2.46
N VAL A 201 -6.62 20.54 1.36
CA VAL A 201 -7.78 21.28 0.87
C VAL A 201 -8.40 20.45 -0.25
N LEU A 202 -9.63 19.99 -0.05
CA LEU A 202 -10.41 19.19 -1.00
C LEU A 202 -11.53 20.04 -1.59
N LEU A 203 -11.67 20.03 -2.91
CA LEU A 203 -12.85 20.58 -3.57
C LEU A 203 -13.98 19.56 -3.52
N ALA A 204 -14.90 19.67 -2.56
CA ALA A 204 -16.06 18.80 -2.47
C ALA A 204 -17.26 19.36 -3.26
N ALA A 205 -18.27 18.51 -3.51
CA ALA A 205 -19.47 18.90 -4.27
C ALA A 205 -20.23 20.08 -3.64
N ASP A 206 -20.18 20.21 -2.31
CA ASP A 206 -20.83 21.30 -1.56
C ASP A 206 -19.90 22.51 -1.33
N GLY A 207 -18.71 22.54 -1.94
CA GLY A 207 -17.69 23.57 -1.74
C GLY A 207 -16.43 23.05 -1.03
N PRO A 208 -15.41 23.91 -0.84
CA PRO A 208 -14.11 23.48 -0.35
C PRO A 208 -14.13 23.08 1.13
N VAL A 209 -13.34 22.06 1.44
CA VAL A 209 -13.19 21.51 2.78
C VAL A 209 -11.71 21.40 3.10
N ARG A 210 -11.31 21.96 4.25
CA ARG A 210 -9.97 21.82 4.80
C ARG A 210 -9.95 20.67 5.79
N TRP A 211 -8.96 19.81 5.64
CA TRP A 211 -8.58 18.79 6.58
C TRP A 211 -7.20 19.10 7.13
N ALA A 212 -7.04 19.08 8.46
CA ALA A 212 -5.76 19.26 9.11
C ALA A 212 -5.53 18.15 10.14
N GLY A 213 -4.37 17.52 10.13
CA GLY A 213 -4.06 16.45 11.06
C GLY A 213 -2.56 16.14 11.12
N ASP A 214 -2.17 15.44 12.18
CA ASP A 214 -0.83 14.92 12.36
C ASP A 214 -0.89 13.38 12.50
N GLU A 215 0.24 12.75 12.87
CA GLU A 215 0.32 11.29 13.01
C GLU A 215 -0.49 10.75 14.21
N SER A 216 -0.83 11.60 15.18
CA SER A 216 -1.34 11.23 16.50
C SER A 216 -2.84 11.55 16.68
N CYS A 217 -3.35 12.50 15.89
CA CYS A 217 -4.71 13.03 16.01
C CYS A 217 -5.62 12.56 14.87
N THR A 218 -6.90 12.44 15.16
CA THR A 218 -7.92 12.30 14.12
C THR A 218 -7.95 13.59 13.29
N PRO A 219 -7.82 13.53 11.95
CA PRO A 219 -7.85 14.71 11.11
C PRO A 219 -9.10 15.55 11.35
N ARG A 220 -8.92 16.84 11.60
CA ARG A 220 -9.99 17.80 11.82
C ARG A 220 -10.50 18.30 10.48
N ARG A 221 -11.81 18.13 10.26
CA ARG A 221 -12.54 18.67 9.10
C ARG A 221 -13.11 20.05 9.42
N VAL A 222 -12.87 21.02 8.54
CA VAL A 222 -13.44 22.38 8.61
C VAL A 222 -13.91 22.78 7.22
N ARG A 223 -15.18 23.19 7.10
CA ARG A 223 -15.68 23.78 5.85
C ARG A 223 -15.11 25.19 5.74
N VAL A 224 -14.60 25.52 4.56
CA VAL A 224 -13.93 26.80 4.29
C VAL A 224 -14.58 27.47 3.08
N GLU A 225 -14.37 28.77 2.95
CA GLU A 225 -14.80 29.53 1.77
C GLU A 225 -13.81 29.30 0.60
N ALA A 226 -14.19 29.73 -0.60
CA ALA A 226 -13.38 29.54 -1.81
C ALA A 226 -12.05 30.32 -1.81
N ASP A 227 -11.93 31.34 -0.95
CA ASP A 227 -10.70 32.12 -0.73
C ASP A 227 -9.53 31.28 -0.20
N VAL A 228 -9.78 30.07 0.30
CA VAL A 228 -8.73 29.12 0.70
C VAL A 228 -7.75 28.82 -0.45
N PHE A 229 -8.21 28.88 -1.69
CA PHE A 229 -7.36 28.64 -2.86
C PHE A 229 -6.44 29.83 -3.20
N ASP A 230 -6.73 31.02 -2.64
CA ASP A 230 -5.89 32.21 -2.74
C ASP A 230 -4.77 32.22 -1.69
N GLU A 231 -4.72 31.23 -0.78
CA GLU A 231 -3.65 31.15 0.20
C GLU A 231 -2.29 30.94 -0.49
N PRO A 232 -1.22 31.63 -0.02
CA PRO A 232 0.07 31.64 -0.70
C PRO A 232 0.67 30.25 -0.95
N TRP A 233 0.46 29.31 -0.02
CA TRP A 233 0.97 27.95 -0.16
C TRP A 233 0.16 27.11 -1.16
N VAL A 234 -1.14 27.37 -1.30
CA VAL A 234 -2.01 26.68 -2.27
C VAL A 234 -1.66 27.13 -3.68
N LEU A 235 -1.56 28.44 -3.90
CA LEU A 235 -1.11 29.02 -5.16
C LEU A 235 0.28 28.50 -5.56
N ARG A 236 1.20 28.41 -4.60
CA ARG A 236 2.54 27.86 -4.81
C ARG A 236 2.50 26.39 -5.22
N ALA A 237 1.68 25.58 -4.54
CA ALA A 237 1.53 24.16 -4.85
C ALA A 237 0.91 23.97 -6.25
N MET A 238 -0.14 24.72 -6.58
CA MET A 238 -0.77 24.70 -7.90
C MET A 238 0.18 25.15 -9.01
N GLY A 239 0.96 26.21 -8.77
CA GLY A 239 1.98 26.69 -9.71
C GLY A 239 3.10 25.68 -9.97
N ALA A 240 3.41 24.81 -9.00
CA ALA A 240 4.38 23.73 -9.17
C ALA A 240 3.85 22.55 -9.99
N ARG A 241 2.53 22.44 -10.19
CA ARG A 241 1.86 21.37 -10.99
C ARG A 241 2.24 19.94 -10.59
N GLY A 242 2.60 19.72 -9.33
CA GLY A 242 3.09 18.43 -8.86
C GLY A 242 3.63 18.49 -7.44
N VAL A 243 4.59 17.61 -7.13
CA VAL A 243 5.24 17.59 -5.83
C VAL A 243 6.35 18.65 -5.78
N ALA A 244 6.26 19.54 -4.80
CA ALA A 244 7.29 20.52 -4.50
C ALA A 244 7.74 20.39 -3.05
N THR A 245 8.97 20.81 -2.78
CA THR A 245 9.56 20.83 -1.44
C THR A 245 10.29 22.14 -1.23
N GLY A 246 10.29 22.66 -0.02
CA GLY A 246 10.99 23.89 0.30
C GLY A 246 11.14 24.09 1.81
N ASN A 247 11.53 25.31 2.17
CA ASN A 247 11.66 25.75 3.55
C ASN A 247 11.07 27.17 3.64
N GLU A 248 10.21 27.40 4.62
CA GLU A 248 9.55 28.69 4.87
C GLU A 248 9.66 28.97 6.37
N ASP A 249 10.25 30.10 6.73
CA ASP A 249 10.48 30.51 8.13
C ASP A 249 11.17 29.43 8.99
N GLY A 250 12.10 28.67 8.40
CA GLY A 250 12.82 27.59 9.07
C GLY A 250 12.03 26.30 9.23
N ARG A 251 10.79 26.25 8.74
CA ARG A 251 9.94 25.05 8.66
C ARG A 251 10.04 24.42 7.27
N PRO A 252 10.58 23.19 7.16
CA PRO A 252 10.55 22.51 5.89
C PRO A 252 9.11 22.09 5.54
N TRP A 253 8.79 22.18 4.25
CA TRP A 253 7.48 21.81 3.72
C TRP A 253 7.60 20.96 2.46
N CYS A 254 6.58 20.13 2.23
CA CYS A 254 6.35 19.38 1.00
C CYS A 254 4.90 19.58 0.59
N SER A 255 4.67 20.08 -0.62
CA SER A 255 3.32 20.27 -1.16
C SER A 255 3.09 19.36 -2.35
N ALA A 256 1.84 19.01 -2.59
CA ALA A 256 1.43 18.17 -3.69
C ALA A 256 0.04 18.55 -4.19
N VAL A 257 -0.14 18.50 -5.50
CA VAL A 257 -1.45 18.64 -6.16
C VAL A 257 -1.98 17.24 -6.48
N LEU A 258 -3.26 17.02 -6.18
CA LEU A 258 -3.97 15.76 -6.34
C LEU A 258 -5.04 15.91 -7.43
N GLY A 259 -5.09 14.97 -8.37
CA GLY A 259 -5.91 15.11 -9.58
C GLY A 259 -5.15 15.67 -10.76
N ASP A 260 -5.89 16.18 -11.74
CA ASP A 260 -5.34 16.80 -12.94
C ASP A 260 -4.68 18.14 -12.56
N PRO A 261 -3.43 18.43 -12.97
CA PRO A 261 -2.80 19.72 -12.75
C PRO A 261 -3.59 20.92 -13.30
N ASP A 262 -4.39 20.71 -14.34
CA ASP A 262 -5.25 21.73 -14.95
C ASP A 262 -6.65 21.80 -14.28
N ALA A 263 -7.03 20.77 -13.53
CA ALA A 263 -8.28 20.70 -12.75
C ALA A 263 -8.06 19.93 -11.44
N PRO A 264 -7.42 20.55 -10.44
CA PRO A 264 -7.01 19.84 -9.23
C PRO A 264 -8.21 19.51 -8.35
N ASN A 265 -8.29 18.26 -7.91
CA ASN A 265 -9.33 17.79 -6.99
C ASN A 265 -8.99 18.17 -5.55
N ALA A 266 -7.68 18.15 -5.20
CA ALA A 266 -7.23 18.57 -3.89
C ALA A 266 -5.77 19.09 -3.91
N VAL A 267 -5.41 19.84 -2.87
CA VAL A 267 -4.05 20.33 -2.65
C VAL A 267 -3.62 19.98 -1.23
N LEU A 268 -2.45 19.36 -1.10
CA LEU A 268 -1.88 18.90 0.15
C LEU A 268 -0.59 19.64 0.48
N ILE A 269 -0.37 19.94 1.75
CA ILE A 269 0.93 20.38 2.27
C ILE A 269 1.24 19.66 3.57
N ALA A 270 2.47 19.18 3.68
CA ALA A 270 3.06 18.64 4.89
C ALA A 270 4.14 19.60 5.39
N ARG A 271 4.08 20.01 6.66
CA ARG A 271 5.05 20.91 7.29
C ARG A 271 5.67 20.23 8.49
N ARG A 272 6.99 20.33 8.63
CA ARG A 272 7.69 19.88 9.84
C ARG A 272 7.94 21.05 10.81
N PRO A 273 8.22 20.77 12.09
CA PRO A 273 8.63 21.80 13.05
C PRO A 273 9.89 22.55 12.60
N ALA A 274 10.05 23.79 13.05
CA ALA A 274 11.22 24.59 12.73
C ALA A 274 12.52 23.90 13.17
N GLY A 275 13.55 23.93 12.33
CA GLY A 275 14.83 23.26 12.59
C GLY A 275 14.83 21.74 12.32
N SER A 276 13.73 21.17 11.84
CA SER A 276 13.69 19.78 11.37
C SER A 276 14.44 19.61 10.05
N THR A 277 14.77 18.35 9.71
CA THR A 277 15.37 18.04 8.40
C THR A 277 14.37 18.30 7.27
N GLY A 278 14.91 18.86 6.18
CA GLY A 278 14.16 19.09 4.94
C GLY A 278 13.61 17.81 4.33
N PHE A 279 12.61 17.96 3.46
CA PHE A 279 12.11 16.87 2.64
C PHE A 279 13.12 16.59 1.52
N GLY A 280 13.71 15.41 1.52
CA GLY A 280 14.69 15.00 0.52
C GLY A 280 14.03 14.38 -0.72
N ARG A 281 14.87 13.93 -1.66
CA ARG A 281 14.42 13.22 -2.88
C ARG A 281 13.57 11.98 -2.57
N ARG A 282 13.87 11.30 -1.46
CA ARG A 282 13.13 10.12 -1.02
C ARG A 282 11.69 10.49 -0.64
N GLU A 283 11.53 11.51 0.19
CA GLU A 283 10.21 11.99 0.62
C GLU A 283 9.41 12.56 -0.55
N ALA A 284 10.05 13.28 -1.47
CA ALA A 284 9.40 13.75 -2.69
C ALA A 284 8.91 12.59 -3.57
N GLY A 285 9.69 11.52 -3.71
CA GLY A 285 9.26 10.30 -4.41
C GLY A 285 8.07 9.60 -3.73
N LEU A 286 8.07 9.53 -2.39
CA LEU A 286 6.93 9.00 -1.64
C LEU A 286 5.68 9.86 -1.80
N ALA A 287 5.82 11.19 -1.84
CA ALA A 287 4.73 12.10 -2.12
C ALA A 287 4.14 11.88 -3.52
N GLN A 288 4.97 11.61 -4.54
CA GLN A 288 4.47 11.31 -5.89
C GLN A 288 3.64 10.02 -5.93
N VAL A 289 4.09 8.97 -5.23
CA VAL A 289 3.33 7.72 -5.10
C VAL A 289 2.00 7.96 -4.38
N LEU A 290 2.03 8.72 -3.28
CA LEU A 290 0.82 9.11 -2.56
C LEU A 290 -0.16 9.87 -3.47
N VAL A 291 0.34 10.81 -4.29
CA VAL A 291 -0.49 11.58 -5.24
C VAL A 291 -1.20 10.68 -6.24
N GLY A 292 -0.46 9.74 -6.85
CA GLY A 292 -1.05 8.80 -7.81
C GLY A 292 -2.18 7.97 -7.20
N GLN A 293 -2.01 7.52 -5.96
CA GLN A 293 -3.02 6.68 -5.27
C GLN A 293 -4.20 7.49 -4.73
N ALA A 294 -3.93 8.64 -4.12
CA ALA A 294 -4.95 9.51 -3.57
C ALA A 294 -5.86 10.09 -4.67
N THR A 295 -5.33 10.32 -5.88
CA THR A 295 -6.13 10.72 -7.05
C THR A 295 -7.20 9.68 -7.38
N ALA A 296 -6.86 8.38 -7.32
CA ALA A 296 -7.84 7.31 -7.55
C ALA A 296 -8.89 7.22 -6.42
N TRP A 297 -8.52 7.46 -5.16
CA TRP A 297 -9.48 7.42 -4.04
C TRP A 297 -10.44 8.60 -4.05
N LEU A 298 -9.95 9.78 -4.43
CA LEU A 298 -10.77 10.98 -4.53
C LEU A 298 -11.69 10.93 -5.75
N SER A 299 -11.23 10.40 -6.89
CA SER A 299 -12.05 10.30 -8.10
C SER A 299 -13.21 9.30 -7.96
N VAL A 300 -12.97 8.13 -7.35
CA VAL A 300 -14.04 7.14 -7.09
C VAL A 300 -15.06 7.68 -6.09
N ALA A 301 -14.60 8.36 -5.04
CA ALA A 301 -15.50 8.98 -4.07
C ALA A 301 -16.32 10.12 -4.68
N GLU A 302 -15.74 10.91 -5.57
CA GLU A 302 -16.43 11.96 -6.32
C GLU A 302 -17.46 11.38 -7.29
N LEU A 303 -17.12 10.31 -8.02
CA LEU A 303 -18.06 9.63 -8.91
C LEU A 303 -19.24 9.03 -8.14
N ALA A 304 -18.98 8.43 -6.97
CA ALA A 304 -20.03 7.91 -6.09
C ALA A 304 -20.91 9.05 -5.53
N ALA A 305 -20.33 10.19 -5.17
CA ALA A 305 -21.08 11.36 -4.71
C ALA A 305 -21.95 11.97 -5.83
N ARG A 306 -21.41 12.08 -7.05
CA ARG A 306 -22.17 12.54 -8.23
C ARG A 306 -23.30 11.58 -8.60
N SER A 307 -23.06 10.27 -8.54
CA SER A 307 -24.10 9.25 -8.75
C SER A 307 -25.19 9.32 -7.68
N ALA A 308 -24.84 9.49 -6.40
CA ALA A 308 -25.82 9.65 -5.33
C ALA A 308 -26.65 10.93 -5.47
N ALA A 309 -26.02 12.05 -5.86
CA ALA A 309 -26.72 13.31 -6.14
C ALA A 309 -27.66 13.19 -7.35
N ALA A 310 -27.22 12.50 -8.41
CA ALA A 310 -28.04 12.20 -9.58
C ALA A 310 -29.23 11.30 -9.21
N ASN A 311 -29.02 10.24 -8.43
CA ASN A 311 -30.07 9.36 -7.94
C ASN A 311 -31.05 10.11 -7.03
N ALA A 312 -30.59 11.03 -6.18
CA ALA A 312 -31.48 11.87 -5.36
C ALA A 312 -32.26 12.91 -6.18
N LEU A 313 -31.76 13.27 -7.38
CA LEU A 313 -32.48 14.08 -8.37
C LEU A 313 -33.53 13.22 -9.09
N VAL A 314 -33.19 11.98 -9.46
CA VAL A 314 -34.11 10.98 -10.03
C VAL A 314 -35.20 10.62 -9.05
N ASP A 315 -34.92 10.39 -7.76
CA ASP A 315 -35.93 10.13 -6.71
C ASP A 315 -36.86 11.33 -6.43
N ARG A 316 -36.40 12.55 -6.75
CA ARG A 316 -37.23 13.76 -6.74
C ARG A 316 -38.07 13.86 -8.01
N SER A 317 -37.52 13.50 -9.16
CA SER A 317 -38.22 13.41 -10.44
C SER A 317 -39.23 12.25 -10.48
N ASP A 318 -38.95 11.12 -9.84
CA ASP A 318 -39.82 9.94 -9.72
C ASP A 318 -41.04 10.24 -8.85
N ARG A 319 -40.91 11.14 -7.86
CA ARG A 319 -42.06 11.68 -7.12
C ARG A 319 -42.95 12.56 -7.98
N SER A 320 -42.39 13.21 -9.00
CA SER A 320 -43.17 13.92 -10.03
C SER A 320 -43.70 12.97 -11.12
N ALA A 321 -42.98 11.89 -11.44
CA ALA A 321 -43.40 10.86 -12.41
C ALA A 321 -44.49 9.94 -11.85
N ARG A 322 -44.63 9.82 -10.52
CA ARG A 322 -45.82 9.20 -9.89
C ARG A 322 -47.13 9.97 -10.13
N ALA A 323 -47.06 11.19 -10.67
CA ALA A 323 -48.24 11.90 -11.21
C ALA A 323 -48.50 11.61 -12.71
N LEU A 324 -47.64 10.84 -13.38
CA LEU A 324 -47.75 10.41 -14.78
C LEU A 324 -47.64 8.87 -14.84
N GLY A 325 -48.72 8.22 -14.40
CA GLY A 325 -48.77 6.81 -13.99
C GLY A 325 -48.69 5.72 -15.08
N ASP A 326 -48.37 6.01 -16.33
CA ASP A 326 -48.44 4.99 -17.40
C ASP A 326 -47.08 4.45 -17.91
N LEU A 327 -45.95 5.06 -17.54
CA LEU A 327 -44.61 4.60 -17.99
C LEU A 327 -43.90 3.62 -17.02
N GLY A 328 -44.24 3.65 -15.73
CA GLY A 328 -43.63 2.79 -14.72
C GLY A 328 -44.10 1.33 -14.77
N ALA A 329 -45.28 1.05 -15.34
CA ALA A 329 -45.85 -0.29 -15.39
C ALA A 329 -45.15 -1.21 -16.40
N ALA A 330 -44.64 -0.67 -17.51
CA ALA A 330 -44.02 -1.46 -18.58
C ALA A 330 -42.56 -1.84 -18.31
N THR A 331 -41.84 -1.06 -17.50
CA THR A 331 -40.38 -1.21 -17.28
C THR A 331 -40.02 -1.86 -15.94
N ALA A 332 -40.95 -1.87 -14.98
CA ALA A 332 -40.73 -2.44 -13.63
C ALA A 332 -40.36 -3.93 -13.59
N PRO A 333 -40.94 -4.84 -14.42
CA PRO A 333 -40.57 -6.25 -14.39
C PRO A 333 -39.13 -6.48 -14.84
N ALA A 334 -38.69 -5.80 -15.90
CA ALA A 334 -37.36 -5.96 -16.47
C ALA A 334 -36.26 -5.40 -15.55
N LEU A 335 -36.52 -4.29 -14.83
CA LEU A 335 -35.60 -3.76 -13.81
C LEU A 335 -35.46 -4.71 -12.61
N THR A 336 -36.53 -5.40 -12.24
CA THR A 336 -36.50 -6.36 -11.12
C THR A 336 -35.63 -7.57 -11.46
N VAL A 337 -35.78 -8.11 -12.68
CA VAL A 337 -34.95 -9.22 -13.18
C VAL A 337 -33.47 -8.81 -13.30
N LEU A 338 -33.19 -7.60 -13.81
CA LEU A 338 -31.82 -7.08 -13.93
C LEU A 338 -31.12 -6.97 -12.56
N ARG A 339 -31.85 -6.50 -11.54
CA ARG A 339 -31.33 -6.35 -10.18
C ARG A 339 -31.09 -7.70 -9.52
N GLU A 340 -31.97 -8.67 -9.75
CA GLU A 340 -31.85 -10.01 -9.18
C GLU A 340 -30.72 -10.83 -9.82
N SER A 341 -30.52 -10.70 -11.14
CA SER A 341 -29.39 -11.30 -11.86
C SER A 341 -28.06 -10.64 -11.50
N ALA A 342 -28.01 -9.31 -11.32
CA ALA A 342 -26.81 -8.63 -10.86
C ALA A 342 -26.37 -9.09 -9.44
N ASP A 343 -27.34 -9.30 -8.54
CA ASP A 343 -27.07 -9.84 -7.21
C ASP A 343 -26.62 -11.32 -7.24
N ARG A 344 -27.08 -12.13 -8.20
CA ARG A 344 -26.60 -13.51 -8.40
C ARG A 344 -25.21 -13.55 -9.01
N LEU A 345 -24.91 -12.70 -10.00
CA LEU A 345 -23.58 -12.53 -10.57
C LEU A 345 -22.55 -12.08 -9.52
N ALA A 346 -22.93 -11.16 -8.63
CA ALA A 346 -22.08 -10.74 -7.53
C ALA A 346 -21.76 -11.91 -6.56
N ARG A 347 -22.75 -12.75 -6.26
CA ARG A 347 -22.56 -13.95 -5.42
C ARG A 347 -21.76 -15.06 -6.11
N LEU A 348 -21.98 -15.27 -7.41
CA LEU A 348 -21.25 -16.25 -8.20
C LEU A 348 -19.78 -15.85 -8.39
N ALA A 349 -19.48 -14.55 -8.50
CA ALA A 349 -18.11 -14.04 -8.55
C ALA A 349 -17.33 -14.18 -7.23
N GLU A 350 -18.04 -14.26 -6.09
CA GLU A 350 -17.44 -14.50 -4.76
C GLU A 350 -17.26 -15.99 -4.44
N SER A 351 -18.01 -16.88 -5.10
CA SER A 351 -17.88 -18.33 -4.97
C SER A 351 -17.04 -18.92 -6.12
N ALA A 352 -16.37 -20.06 -5.91
CA ALA A 352 -15.61 -20.75 -6.96
C ALA A 352 -16.51 -21.44 -8.01
N GLY A 353 -17.53 -20.75 -8.52
CA GLY A 353 -18.44 -21.22 -9.56
C GLY A 353 -17.74 -21.33 -10.92
N GLY A 354 -18.24 -22.23 -11.78
CA GLY A 354 -17.67 -22.48 -13.10
C GLY A 354 -17.84 -21.27 -14.01
N VAL A 355 -16.85 -21.02 -14.89
CA VAL A 355 -16.88 -19.90 -15.85
C VAL A 355 -18.12 -19.94 -16.75
N GLU A 356 -18.67 -21.13 -17.03
CA GLU A 356 -19.90 -21.30 -17.81
C GLU A 356 -21.14 -20.70 -17.11
N ASP A 357 -21.26 -20.86 -15.78
CA ASP A 357 -22.39 -20.30 -15.00
C ASP A 357 -22.38 -18.77 -15.01
N ILE A 358 -21.18 -18.17 -14.99
CA ILE A 358 -21.00 -16.71 -15.06
C ILE A 358 -21.37 -16.18 -16.44
N VAL A 359 -21.03 -16.91 -17.51
CA VAL A 359 -21.35 -16.52 -18.88
C VAL A 359 -22.84 -16.63 -19.17
N GLU A 360 -23.50 -17.67 -18.67
CA GLU A 360 -24.95 -17.84 -18.84
C GLU A 360 -25.75 -16.72 -18.13
N GLU A 361 -25.37 -16.37 -16.90
CA GLU A 361 -25.99 -15.25 -16.18
C GLU A 361 -25.72 -13.89 -16.83
N LEU A 362 -24.52 -13.69 -17.39
CA LEU A 362 -24.21 -12.47 -18.14
C LEU A 362 -25.11 -12.32 -19.38
N HIS A 363 -25.41 -13.43 -20.06
CA HIS A 363 -26.29 -13.43 -21.23
C HIS A 363 -27.77 -13.20 -20.86
N LEU A 364 -28.21 -13.62 -19.66
CA LEU A 364 -29.52 -13.27 -19.11
C LEU A 364 -29.62 -11.77 -18.80
N VAL A 365 -28.57 -11.18 -18.22
CA VAL A 365 -28.48 -9.73 -17.98
C VAL A 365 -28.52 -8.97 -19.31
N GLU A 366 -27.77 -9.41 -20.31
CA GLU A 366 -27.74 -8.78 -21.64
C GLU A 366 -29.11 -8.80 -22.31
N ARG A 367 -29.84 -9.92 -22.25
CA ARG A 367 -31.22 -10.02 -22.75
C ARG A 367 -32.19 -9.11 -21.99
N ALA A 368 -32.06 -9.01 -20.67
CA ALA A 368 -32.89 -8.12 -19.85
C ALA A 368 -32.62 -6.64 -20.18
N VAL A 369 -31.35 -6.25 -20.38
CA VAL A 369 -30.95 -4.90 -20.81
C VAL A 369 -31.48 -4.60 -22.22
N ALA A 370 -31.36 -5.53 -23.16
CA ALA A 370 -31.88 -5.36 -24.51
C ALA A 370 -33.41 -5.18 -24.54
N SER A 371 -34.13 -5.97 -23.73
CA SER A 371 -35.58 -5.81 -23.55
C SER A 371 -35.95 -4.46 -22.94
N LEU A 372 -35.18 -4.00 -21.95
CA LEU A 372 -35.39 -2.70 -21.31
C LEU A 372 -35.15 -1.53 -22.28
N LEU A 373 -34.08 -1.60 -23.06
CA LEU A 373 -33.77 -0.61 -24.09
C LEU A 373 -34.82 -0.60 -25.21
N GLY A 374 -35.35 -1.76 -25.60
CA GLY A 374 -36.47 -1.87 -26.53
C GLY A 374 -37.75 -1.22 -26.00
N ALA A 375 -38.10 -1.46 -24.73
CA ALA A 375 -39.26 -0.85 -24.09
C ALA A 375 -39.10 0.68 -23.96
N VAL A 376 -37.89 1.16 -23.65
CA VAL A 376 -37.58 2.60 -23.57
C VAL A 376 -37.60 3.24 -24.96
N ALA A 377 -37.12 2.56 -26.00
CA ALA A 377 -37.18 3.05 -27.38
C ALA A 377 -38.63 3.15 -27.90
N LEU A 378 -39.48 2.15 -27.61
CA LEU A 378 -40.91 2.19 -27.94
C LEU A 378 -41.67 3.28 -27.18
N ALA A 379 -41.23 3.61 -25.96
CA ALA A 379 -41.76 4.71 -25.17
C ALA A 379 -41.30 6.09 -25.67
N ALA A 380 -40.10 6.17 -26.24
CA ALA A 380 -39.51 7.41 -26.77
C ALA A 380 -40.05 7.78 -28.17
N ASP A 381 -40.56 6.81 -28.93
CA ASP A 381 -41.11 7.01 -30.27
C ASP A 381 -42.54 6.42 -30.42
N PRO A 382 -43.61 7.23 -30.27
CA PRO A 382 -44.99 6.75 -30.27
C PRO A 382 -45.49 6.24 -31.64
N ASP A 383 -44.78 6.54 -32.75
CA ASP A 383 -45.12 6.02 -34.07
C ASP A 383 -44.59 4.58 -34.29
N LEU A 384 -43.54 4.17 -33.55
CA LEU A 384 -43.05 2.79 -33.48
C LEU A 384 -44.00 1.87 -32.69
N ALA A 385 -44.58 2.37 -31.60
CA ALA A 385 -45.58 1.63 -30.81
C ALA A 385 -46.89 1.35 -31.59
N ARG A 386 -47.22 2.20 -32.58
CA ARG A 386 -48.35 1.97 -33.50
C ARG A 386 -48.08 0.86 -34.52
N LEU A 387 -46.83 0.69 -34.94
CA LEU A 387 -46.42 -0.37 -35.88
C LEU A 387 -46.50 -1.77 -35.28
N ASP A 388 -46.26 -1.92 -33.96
CA ASP A 388 -46.38 -3.19 -33.23
C ASP A 388 -47.84 -3.58 -32.94
N SER A 389 -48.75 -2.59 -32.91
CA SER A 389 -50.19 -2.81 -32.69
C SER A 389 -50.94 -3.27 -33.95
N THR A 390 -50.33 -3.13 -35.12
CA THR A 390 -50.82 -3.72 -36.38
C THR A 390 -50.17 -5.07 -36.59
N GLY A 391 -50.98 -6.14 -36.50
CA GLY A 391 -50.56 -7.52 -36.76
C GLY A 391 -49.87 -7.74 -38.12
N PRO A 392 -49.35 -8.95 -38.35
CA PRO A 392 -48.21 -9.19 -39.23
C PRO A 392 -48.54 -8.87 -40.70
N THR A 393 -47.94 -7.82 -41.25
CA THR A 393 -47.68 -7.78 -42.70
C THR A 393 -46.51 -8.71 -43.00
N THR A 394 -46.82 -9.87 -43.53
CA THR A 394 -45.89 -10.75 -44.25
C THR A 394 -45.14 -9.96 -45.31
N ARG A 395 -43.94 -9.49 -44.97
CA ARG A 395 -42.95 -9.08 -45.98
C ARG A 395 -42.04 -10.26 -46.22
N GLN A 396 -42.16 -10.83 -47.42
CA GLN A 396 -41.38 -11.95 -47.91
C GLN A 396 -39.89 -11.76 -47.61
N THR A 397 -39.30 -12.77 -46.98
CA THR A 397 -37.86 -13.00 -46.91
C THR A 397 -37.31 -12.96 -48.33
N THR A 398 -36.50 -11.94 -48.63
CA THR A 398 -35.60 -12.00 -49.78
C THR A 398 -34.22 -12.23 -49.19
N ASP A 399 -33.73 -13.46 -49.32
CA ASP A 399 -32.36 -13.81 -49.01
C ASP A 399 -31.43 -13.07 -49.97
N TRP A 400 -30.54 -12.26 -49.40
CA TRP A 400 -29.43 -11.66 -50.13
C TRP A 400 -28.13 -12.25 -49.55
N THR A 401 -27.51 -13.16 -50.29
CA THR A 401 -26.07 -13.41 -50.16
C THR A 401 -25.36 -12.61 -51.24
N THR A 402 -24.07 -12.35 -51.02
CA THR A 402 -23.17 -11.53 -51.83
C THR A 402 -23.00 -11.98 -53.30
N THR A 403 -23.75 -13.01 -53.75
CA THR A 403 -23.77 -13.52 -55.12
C THR A 403 -25.17 -14.04 -55.56
N GLY A 404 -26.20 -13.19 -55.60
CA GLY A 404 -27.39 -13.38 -56.46
C GLY A 404 -28.53 -14.30 -55.98
N VAL A 405 -29.75 -14.05 -56.52
CA VAL A 405 -31.07 -14.56 -56.07
C VAL A 405 -31.42 -15.92 -56.69
N LEU A 406 -31.83 -16.89 -55.87
CA LEU A 406 -32.48 -18.14 -56.32
C LEU A 406 -34.02 -17.97 -56.32
N ARG A 407 -34.66 -18.46 -57.38
CA ARG A 407 -36.13 -18.47 -57.55
C ARG A 407 -36.81 -19.50 -56.65
#